data_AF-A0A448MQ09-F1
#
_entry.id   AF-A0A448MQ09-F1
#
_cell.length_a   1.000
_cell.length_b   1.000
_cell.length_c   1.000
_cell.angle_alpha   90.00
_cell.angle_beta   90.00
_cell.angle_gamma   90.00
#
_symmetry.space_group_name_H-M   'P 1'
#
loop_
_entity.id
_entity.type
_entity.pdbx_description
1 polymer ?
#
loop_
_entity_poly.entity_id
_entity_poly.type
_entity_poly.pdbx_seq_one_letter_code
_entity_poly.pdbx_strand_id
1 'polypeptide(L)' 'MAEELILEAGLSKLREDLELSQKDLAASLGISQPAVAQIEQRGNDIRLSTLKRYVETMGGKLSLAVEMPTGNSRIFKI' A
#
# COMPACT_ATOMS: atom_id res chain seq x y z
N MET A 1 -11.52 -2.98 12.35
CA MET A 1 -11.17 -4.39 12.69
C MET A 1 -11.11 -5.29 11.45
N ALA A 2 -12.22 -5.65 10.78
CA ALA A 2 -12.14 -6.53 9.60
C ALA A 2 -11.55 -5.83 8.36
N GLU A 3 -11.98 -4.60 8.05
CA GLU A 3 -11.47 -3.81 6.90
C GLU A 3 -10.01 -3.37 7.03
N GLU A 4 -9.56 -3.21 8.28
CA GLU A 4 -8.21 -2.80 8.67
C GLU A 4 -7.18 -3.91 8.42
N LEU A 5 -7.56 -5.16 8.72
CA LEU A 5 -6.77 -6.35 8.41
C LEU A 5 -6.60 -6.57 6.90
N ILE A 6 -7.54 -6.09 6.07
CA ILE A 6 -7.52 -6.28 4.62
C ILE A 6 -6.40 -5.44 3.97
N LEU A 7 -6.17 -4.21 4.45
CA LEU A 7 -5.13 -3.36 3.88
C LEU A 7 -3.72 -3.82 4.28
N GLU A 8 -3.54 -4.19 5.55
CA GLU A 8 -2.27 -4.70 6.10
C GLU A 8 -1.86 -6.01 5.44
N ALA A 9 -2.77 -7.00 5.42
CA ALA A 9 -2.54 -8.25 4.71
C ALA A 9 -2.47 -8.06 3.19
N GLY A 10 -3.07 -7.00 2.66
CA GLY A 10 -3.08 -6.69 1.23
C GLY A 10 -1.72 -6.21 0.71
N LEU A 11 -1.01 -5.35 1.45
CA LEU A 11 0.29 -4.82 1.00
C LEU A 11 1.41 -5.86 1.03
N SER A 12 1.45 -6.70 2.06
CA SER A 12 2.42 -7.79 2.17
C SER A 12 2.18 -8.84 1.09
N LYS A 13 0.91 -9.20 0.87
CA LYS A 13 0.52 -10.14 -0.19
C LYS A 13 0.83 -9.61 -1.58
N LEU A 14 0.54 -8.33 -1.85
CA LEU A 14 0.88 -7.69 -3.13
C LEU A 14 2.39 -7.74 -3.40
N ARG A 15 3.22 -7.50 -2.38
CA ARG A 15 4.67 -7.61 -2.49
C ARG A 15 5.11 -9.05 -2.78
N GLU A 16 4.51 -10.02 -2.08
CA GLU A 16 4.81 -11.45 -2.24
C GLU A 16 4.39 -11.99 -3.61
N ASP A 17 3.25 -11.55 -4.14
CA ASP A 17 2.78 -11.88 -5.49
C ASP A 17 3.73 -11.35 -6.58
N LEU A 18 4.56 -10.36 -6.25
CA LEU A 18 5.61 -9.80 -7.11
C LEU A 18 7.01 -10.38 -6.81
N GLU A 19 7.10 -11.40 -5.96
CA GLU A 19 8.35 -12.09 -5.57
C GLU A 19 9.42 -11.16 -4.95
N LEU A 20 8.99 -10.02 -4.38
CA LEU A 20 9.89 -9.07 -3.74
C LEU A 20 10.05 -9.37 -2.25
N SER A 21 11.27 -9.34 -1.71
CA SER A 21 11.44 -9.35 -0.25
C SER A 21 11.23 -7.96 0.34
N GLN A 22 10.95 -7.89 1.65
CA GLN A 22 10.93 -6.59 2.35
C GLN A 22 12.27 -5.84 2.24
N LYS A 23 13.39 -6.56 2.06
CA LYS A 23 14.72 -5.95 1.88
C LYS A 23 14.86 -5.31 0.51
N ASP A 24 14.36 -5.96 -0.54
CA ASP A 24 14.43 -5.45 -1.92
C ASP A 24 13.59 -4.18 -2.07
N LEU A 25 12.40 -4.20 -1.46
CA LEU A 25 11.51 -3.06 -1.44
C LEU A 25 12.06 -1.91 -0.58
N ALA A 26 12.67 -2.22 0.57
CA ALA A 26 13.34 -1.23 1.41
C ALA A 26 14.50 -0.54 0.68
N ALA A 27 15.33 -1.30 -0.04
CA ALA A 27 16.43 -0.77 -0.84
C ALA A 27 15.90 0.17 -1.92
N SER A 28 14.85 -0.23 -2.62
CA SER A 28 14.22 0.57 -3.68
C SER A 28 13.54 1.84 -3.14
N LEU A 29 12.97 1.76 -1.94
CA LEU A 29 12.38 2.90 -1.22
C LEU A 29 13.42 3.75 -0.47
N GLY A 30 14.70 3.37 -0.43
CA GLY A 30 15.72 4.07 0.35
C GLY A 30 15.36 4.19 1.84
N ILE A 31 14.67 3.20 2.40
CA ILE A 31 14.29 3.14 3.82
C ILE A 31 14.83 1.84 4.42
N SER A 32 14.67 1.66 5.73
CA SER A 32 15.08 0.43 6.40
C SER A 32 14.04 -0.69 6.21
N GLN A 33 14.48 -1.95 6.22
CA GLN A 33 13.56 -3.09 6.19
C GLN A 33 12.55 -3.11 7.35
N PRO A 34 12.91 -2.72 8.60
CA PRO A 34 11.92 -2.52 9.66
C PRO A 34 10.87 -1.45 9.35
N ALA A 35 11.22 -0.40 8.59
CA ALA A 35 10.25 0.61 8.15
C ALA A 35 9.25 0.02 7.15
N VAL A 36 9.68 -0.86 6.24
CA VAL A 36 8.78 -1.63 5.36
C VAL A 36 7.86 -2.54 6.18
N ALA A 37 8.39 -3.27 7.16
CA ALA A 37 7.57 -4.10 8.03
C ALA A 37 6.52 -3.29 8.80
N GLN A 38 6.87 -2.08 9.29
CA GLN A 38 5.91 -1.18 9.93
C GLN A 38 4.83 -0.67 8.96
N ILE A 39 5.20 -0.40 7.70
CA ILE A 39 4.25 -0.01 6.65
C ILE A 39 3.23 -1.13 6.42
N GLU A 40 3.67 -2.38 6.37
CA GLU A 40 2.79 -3.55 6.18
C GLU A 40 1.97 -3.89 7.43
N GLN A 41 2.44 -3.57 8.64
CA GLN A 41 1.80 -3.91 9.92
C GLN A 41 0.92 -2.81 10.54
N ARG A 42 1.01 -1.56 10.09
CA ARG A 42 0.29 -0.41 10.67
C ARG A 42 -0.52 0.34 9.62
N GLY A 43 -1.24 -0.40 8.77
CA GLY A 43 -1.88 0.12 7.55
C GLY A 43 -2.79 1.33 7.77
N ASN A 44 -3.28 1.52 9.00
CA ASN A 44 -4.24 2.55 9.36
C ASN A 44 -3.71 3.99 9.48
N ASP A 45 -2.42 4.21 9.78
CA ASP A 45 -1.85 5.57 9.92
C ASP A 45 -0.91 5.94 8.76
N ILE A 46 -1.00 5.18 7.68
CA ILE A 46 -0.10 5.35 6.56
C ILE A 46 -0.55 6.56 5.72
N ARG A 47 0.41 7.43 5.37
CA ARG A 47 0.12 8.54 4.46
C ARG A 47 -0.13 7.98 3.06
N LEU A 48 -1.11 8.54 2.34
CA LEU A 48 -1.36 8.21 0.92
C LEU A 48 -0.10 8.36 0.06
N SER A 49 0.76 9.35 0.36
CA SER A 49 2.05 9.52 -0.30
C SER A 49 2.99 8.33 -0.11
N THR A 50 2.96 7.70 1.08
CA THR A 50 3.75 6.51 1.40
C THR A 50 3.22 5.30 0.65
N LEU A 51 1.89 5.09 0.65
CA LEU A 51 1.25 4.03 -0.14
C LEU A 51 1.53 4.16 -1.63
N LYS A 52 1.42 5.39 -2.14
CA LYS A 52 1.69 5.67 -3.55
C LYS A 52 3.11 5.23 -3.90
N ARG A 53 4.09 5.73 -3.16
CA ARG A 53 5.51 5.42 -3.36
C ARG A 53 5.78 3.92 -3.22
N TYR A 54 5.15 3.26 -2.25
CA TYR A 54 5.24 1.82 -2.04
C TYR A 54 4.77 1.05 -3.27
N VAL A 55 3.55 1.33 -3.75
CA VAL A 55 2.93 0.67 -4.90
C VAL A 55 3.68 0.98 -6.20
N GLU A 56 4.11 2.24 -6.41
CA GLU A 56 4.87 2.64 -7.61
C GLU A 56 6.27 2.02 -7.66
N THR A 57 6.91 1.81 -6.51
CA THR A 57 8.22 1.13 -6.44
C THR A 57 8.11 -0.32 -6.89
N MET A 58 6.94 -0.94 -6.70
CA MET A 58 6.62 -2.27 -7.19
C MET A 58 6.12 -2.27 -8.64
N GLY A 59 6.10 -1.12 -9.33
CA GLY A 59 5.60 -0.98 -10.70
C GLY A 59 4.08 -0.84 -10.82
N GLY A 60 3.36 -0.76 -9.70
CA GLY A 60 1.92 -0.55 -9.66
C GLY A 60 1.52 0.92 -9.81
N LYS A 61 0.20 1.18 -9.83
CA LYS A 61 -0.38 2.52 -9.78
C LYS A 61 -1.41 2.58 -8.68
N LEU A 62 -1.32 3.59 -7.82
CA LEU A 62 -2.32 3.81 -6.79
C LEU A 62 -3.48 4.67 -7.34
N SER A 63 -4.70 4.34 -6.97
CA SER A 63 -5.88 5.15 -7.25
C SER A 63 -6.83 5.10 -6.07
N LEU A 64 -7.41 6.24 -5.71
CA LEU A 64 -8.40 6.35 -4.65
C LEU A 64 -9.79 6.28 -5.26
N ALA A 65 -10.55 5.22 -4.95
CA ALA A 65 -11.96 5.12 -5.28
C ALA A 65 -12.80 5.67 -4.12
N VAL A 66 -13.72 6.57 -4.42
CA VAL A 66 -14.67 7.15 -3.47
C VAL A 66 -16.08 6.79 -3.92
N GLU A 67 -16.81 6.07 -3.08
CA GLU A 67 -18.20 5.71 -3.29
C GLU A 67 -19.11 6.66 -2.53
N MET A 68 -20.07 7.26 -3.23
CA MET A 68 -21.03 8.19 -2.64
C MET A 68 -22.30 7.42 -2.23
N PRO A 69 -23.00 7.84 -1.17
CA PRO A 69 -24.27 7.22 -0.76
C PRO A 69 -25.38 7.32 -1.83
N THR A 70 -25.18 8.14 -2.86
CA THR A 70 -26.07 8.26 -4.01
C THR A 70 -25.84 7.18 -5.09
N GLY A 71 -24.90 6.26 -4.87
CA GLY A 71 -24.57 5.17 -5.80
C GLY A 71 -23.57 5.55 -6.90
N ASN A 72 -23.11 6.80 -6.94
CA ASN A 72 -22.07 7.24 -7.87
C ASN A 72 -20.68 7.02 -7.25
N SER A 73 -19.71 6.58 -8.05
CA SER A 73 -18.32 6.45 -7.63
C SER A 73 -17.39 7.36 -8.45
N ARG A 74 -16.30 7.81 -7.82
CA ARG A 74 -15.22 8.57 -8.48
C ARG A 74 -13.87 7.95 -8.17
N ILE A 75 -13.01 7.88 -9.19
CA ILE A 75 -11.64 7.38 -9.06
C ILE A 75 -10.67 8.54 -9.26
N PHE A 76 -9.81 8.77 -8.28
CA PHE A 76 -8.71 9.73 -8.34
C PHE A 76 -7.40 8.98 -8.55
N LYS A 77 -6.67 9.32 -9.62
CA LYS A 77 -5.30 8.86 -9.80
C LYS A 77 -4.41 9.70 -8.89
N ILE A 78 -3.70 9.07 -7.98
CA ILE A 78 -2.86 9.75 -6.98
C ILE A 78 -1.40 9.44 -7.16
#